data_AF-A0A2A4NE63-F1
#
_entry.id   AF-A0A2A4NE63-F1
#
_cell.length_a   1.000
_cell.length_b   1.000
_cell.length_c   1.000
_cell.angle_alpha   90.00
_cell.angle_beta   90.00
_cell.angle_gamma   90.00
#
_symmetry.space_group_name_H-M   'P 1'
#
loop_
_entity.id
_entity.type
_entity.pdbx_description
1 polymer ?
#
loop_
_entity_poly.entity_id
_entity_poly.type
_entity_poly.pdbx_seq_one_letter_code
_entity_poly.pdbx_strand_id
1 'polypeptide(L)'
;MIVITIAIFLSESRAGILAILTATAVFFLLRPDILSKFRTIKYAKLLMGLTFVFILTGAFILYHKKKDSANGRILIWQVSWEMIKDKPVLGHGYGAFQAEYMNYQAEYFKNKPDSEFELLADNVKHPFNEFVKLAVEFGITGLVVVLLVILFVLWKLMKSKDQNSPLVLSGLLSFLVFACFSYPLQYIAVWLLLAFYLSVLLPSKKIRFENTPFVLIAKSLIIIACVFSLYNIINHIKLEIRWKTIALNSLKGNTEKMLPEYEKLYSASLNRNPFFLYNYGAELNVANRFDKSIDVLTECQQQFNDYDLQMLLADNYDKKGEADKAIQTYQHASNMVPCRFLPLYKLFNIYRLAGAETKAKEIALEIVSKKIKVPSYTVSSIRAEAEEYISGTAR
;
A
#
# COMPACT_ATOMS: atom_id res chain seq x y z
N MET A 1 18.14 -21.80 -6.51
CA MET A 1 17.99 -21.61 -5.05
C MET A 1 19.02 -20.66 -4.46
N ILE A 2 20.33 -20.93 -4.58
CA ILE A 2 21.40 -20.06 -4.01
C ILE A 2 21.26 -18.59 -4.47
N VAL A 3 21.04 -18.35 -5.77
CA VAL A 3 20.85 -16.99 -6.31
C VAL A 3 19.64 -16.28 -5.68
N ILE A 4 18.53 -16.98 -5.50
CA ILE A 4 17.30 -16.42 -4.89
C ILE A 4 17.53 -16.11 -3.41
N THR A 5 18.18 -17.02 -2.69
CA THR A 5 18.53 -16.81 -1.28
C THR A 5 19.46 -15.61 -1.13
N ILE A 6 20.52 -15.52 -1.95
CA ILE A 6 21.44 -14.37 -1.96
C ILE A 6 20.68 -13.08 -2.29
N ALA A 7 19.82 -13.08 -3.31
CA ALA A 7 19.02 -11.92 -3.67
C ALA A 7 18.11 -11.45 -2.51
N ILE A 8 17.52 -12.37 -1.75
CA ILE A 8 16.68 -12.03 -0.59
C ILE A 8 17.53 -11.44 0.55
N PHE A 9 18.71 -12.00 0.83
CA PHE A 9 19.62 -11.40 1.81
C PHE A 9 20.10 -10.00 1.38
N LEU A 10 20.47 -9.83 0.10
CA LEU A 10 20.86 -8.53 -0.46
C LEU A 10 19.70 -7.53 -0.49
N SER A 11 18.46 -7.99 -0.61
CA SER A 11 17.27 -7.13 -0.51
C SER A 11 17.00 -6.61 0.91
N GLU A 12 17.69 -7.17 1.91
CA GLU A 12 17.50 -6.86 3.33
C GLU A 12 16.03 -7.06 3.80
N SER A 13 15.30 -8.00 3.17
CA SER A 13 13.90 -8.27 3.48
C SER A 13 13.78 -9.19 4.69
N ARG A 14 13.53 -8.61 5.87
CA ARG A 14 13.28 -9.34 7.13
C ARG A 14 12.16 -10.38 6.99
N ALA A 15 11.06 -9.99 6.36
CA ALA A 15 9.93 -10.88 6.10
C ALA A 15 10.31 -12.02 5.15
N GLY A 16 11.10 -11.73 4.10
CA GLY A 16 11.57 -12.74 3.15
C GLY A 16 12.49 -13.78 3.81
N ILE A 17 13.39 -13.32 4.68
CA ILE A 17 14.26 -14.22 5.46
C ILE A 17 13.42 -15.13 6.36
N LEU A 18 12.49 -14.56 7.15
CA LEU A 18 11.59 -15.35 8.00
C LEU A 18 10.76 -16.36 7.19
N ALA A 19 10.29 -15.98 6.01
CA ALA A 19 9.53 -16.85 5.12
C ALA A 19 10.36 -18.05 4.64
N ILE A 20 11.63 -17.83 4.21
CA ILE A 20 12.53 -18.93 3.79
C ILE A 20 12.83 -19.86 4.97
N LEU A 21 13.11 -19.31 6.15
CA LEU A 21 13.39 -20.10 7.34
C LEU A 21 12.20 -20.98 7.71
N THR A 22 11.00 -20.42 7.65
CA THR A 22 9.75 -21.15 7.90
C THR A 22 9.55 -22.26 6.88
N ALA A 23 9.67 -21.97 5.58
CA ALA A 23 9.56 -22.98 4.51
C ALA A 23 10.55 -24.12 4.73
N THR A 24 11.82 -23.77 4.98
CA THR A 24 12.92 -24.73 5.12
C THR A 24 12.71 -25.62 6.35
N ALA A 25 12.41 -25.01 7.50
CA ALA A 25 12.17 -25.73 8.75
C ALA A 25 10.99 -26.69 8.64
N VAL A 26 9.83 -26.20 8.15
CA VAL A 26 8.63 -27.02 7.97
C VAL A 26 8.89 -28.18 6.99
N PHE A 27 9.53 -27.91 5.85
CA PHE A 27 9.80 -28.94 4.86
C PHE A 27 10.64 -30.08 5.43
N PHE A 28 11.71 -29.75 6.16
CA PHE A 28 12.58 -30.76 6.78
C PHE A 28 11.89 -31.50 7.94
N LEU A 29 11.07 -30.82 8.75
CA LEU A 29 10.29 -31.47 9.81
C LEU A 29 9.30 -32.51 9.25
N LEU A 30 8.72 -32.23 8.09
CA LEU A 30 7.77 -33.14 7.42
C LEU A 30 8.46 -34.23 6.57
N ARG A 31 9.78 -34.12 6.35
CA ARG A 31 10.59 -35.10 5.60
C ARG A 31 11.87 -35.49 6.37
N PRO A 32 11.71 -36.18 7.52
CA PRO A 32 12.84 -36.61 8.35
C PRO A 32 13.74 -37.64 7.63
N ASP A 33 13.23 -38.32 6.61
CA ASP A 33 13.97 -39.20 5.70
C ASP A 33 15.06 -38.48 4.90
N ILE A 34 14.87 -37.18 4.62
CA ILE A 34 15.88 -36.35 3.97
C ILE A 34 16.90 -35.87 5.01
N LEU A 35 16.44 -35.46 6.19
CA LEU A 35 17.32 -35.05 7.30
C LEU A 35 18.28 -36.17 7.73
N SER A 36 17.82 -37.42 7.75
CA SER A 36 18.66 -38.57 8.15
C SER A 36 19.82 -38.81 7.18
N LYS A 37 19.64 -38.53 5.87
CA LYS A 37 20.71 -38.58 4.85
C LYS A 37 21.75 -37.48 5.03
N PHE A 38 21.37 -36.33 5.56
CA PHE A 38 22.32 -35.26 5.92
C PHE A 38 23.08 -35.59 7.20
N ARG A 39 22.47 -36.34 8.13
CA ARG A 39 23.11 -36.73 9.41
C ARG A 39 24.32 -37.65 9.22
N THR A 40 24.45 -38.31 8.07
CA THR A 40 25.62 -39.10 7.65
C THR A 40 26.82 -38.27 7.19
N ILE A 41 26.66 -36.96 6.96
CA ILE A 41 27.79 -36.08 6.61
C ILE A 41 28.57 -35.76 7.88
N LYS A 42 29.88 -36.04 7.89
CA LYS A 42 30.79 -35.92 9.06
C LYS A 42 30.69 -34.58 9.81
N TYR A 43 30.36 -33.48 9.11
CA TYR A 43 30.28 -32.13 9.66
C TYR A 43 28.85 -31.53 9.66
N ALA A 44 27.80 -32.32 9.45
CA ALA A 44 26.43 -31.81 9.31
C ALA A 44 25.95 -30.97 10.49
N LYS A 45 26.23 -31.41 11.73
CA LYS A 45 25.84 -30.68 12.94
C LYS A 45 26.56 -29.33 13.06
N LEU A 46 27.84 -29.28 12.69
CA LEU A 46 28.63 -28.05 12.67
C LEU A 46 28.09 -27.08 11.60
N LEU A 47 27.84 -27.56 10.38
CA LEU A 47 27.28 -26.76 9.28
C LEU A 47 25.87 -26.23 9.60
N MET A 48 25.00 -27.03 10.22
CA MET A 48 23.69 -26.57 10.69
C MET A 48 23.81 -25.53 11.80
N GLY A 49 24.72 -25.73 12.77
CA GLY A 49 24.99 -24.77 13.83
C GLY A 49 25.51 -23.44 13.30
N LEU A 50 26.48 -23.46 12.38
CA LEU A 50 27.02 -22.27 11.72
C LEU A 50 25.96 -21.53 10.89
N THR A 51 25.12 -22.27 10.18
CA THR A 51 24.01 -21.69 9.41
C THR A 51 22.99 -21.03 10.33
N PHE A 52 22.63 -21.68 11.43
CA PHE A 52 21.70 -21.14 12.43
C PHE A 52 22.24 -19.88 13.10
N VAL A 53 23.52 -19.88 13.50
CA VAL A 53 24.19 -18.70 14.04
C VAL A 53 24.24 -17.57 13.01
N PHE A 54 24.58 -17.86 11.75
CA PHE A 54 24.58 -16.88 10.67
C PHE A 54 23.20 -16.24 10.46
N ILE A 55 22.14 -17.04 10.50
CA ILE A 55 20.75 -16.58 10.40
C ILE A 55 20.38 -15.68 11.58
N LEU A 56 20.69 -16.08 12.82
CA LEU A 56 20.38 -15.29 14.02
C LEU A 56 21.13 -13.97 14.04
N THR A 57 22.42 -13.98 13.73
CA THR A 57 23.24 -12.76 13.64
C THR A 57 22.75 -11.85 12.52
N GLY A 58 22.39 -12.41 11.36
CA GLY A 58 21.79 -11.66 10.25
C GLY A 58 20.45 -11.02 10.64
N ALA A 59 19.57 -11.75 11.33
CA ALA A 59 18.30 -11.21 11.81
C ALA A 59 18.49 -10.09 12.85
N PHE A 60 19.45 -10.25 13.77
CA PHE A 60 19.79 -9.23 14.78
C PHE A 60 20.32 -7.93 14.15
N ILE A 61 21.24 -8.03 13.18
CA ILE A 61 21.79 -6.89 12.44
C ILE A 61 20.68 -6.19 11.63
N LEU A 62 19.81 -6.95 10.96
CA LEU A 62 18.71 -6.39 10.17
C LEU A 62 17.66 -5.69 11.03
N TYR A 63 17.45 -6.14 12.27
CA TYR A 63 16.58 -5.44 13.20
C TYR A 63 17.13 -4.04 13.54
N HIS A 64 18.41 -3.96 13.91
CA HIS A 64 19.03 -2.70 14.32
C HIS A 64 19.22 -1.71 13.16
N LYS A 65 19.46 -2.19 11.93
CA LYS A 65 19.66 -1.35 10.75
C LYS A 65 18.37 -0.67 10.23
N LYS A 66 17.18 -1.20 10.55
CA LYS A 66 15.87 -0.73 10.05
C LYS A 66 14.83 -0.54 11.16
N LYS A 67 15.24 0.09 12.28
CA LYS A 67 14.36 0.38 13.42
C LYS A 67 13.19 1.30 13.01
N ASP A 68 13.47 2.37 12.28
CA ASP A 68 12.46 3.34 11.83
C ASP A 68 11.38 2.70 10.94
N SER A 69 11.78 1.78 10.06
CA SER A 69 10.83 1.02 9.23
C SER A 69 9.93 0.09 10.07
N ALA A 70 10.43 -0.48 11.17
CA ALA A 70 9.59 -1.27 12.07
C ALA A 70 8.64 -0.36 12.87
N ASN A 71 9.15 0.75 13.42
CA ASN A 71 8.35 1.70 14.18
C ASN A 71 7.26 2.37 13.32
N GLY A 72 7.55 2.68 12.06
CA GLY A 72 6.53 3.18 11.13
C GLY A 72 5.39 2.18 10.91
N ARG A 73 5.67 0.87 10.87
CA ARG A 73 4.61 -0.16 10.81
C ARG A 73 3.80 -0.23 12.10
N ILE A 74 4.42 0.01 13.26
CA ILE A 74 3.70 0.08 14.54
C ILE A 74 2.69 1.22 14.52
N LEU A 75 3.08 2.43 14.08
CA LEU A 75 2.14 3.53 13.86
C LEU A 75 1.00 3.08 12.95
N ILE A 76 1.32 2.47 11.81
CA ILE A 76 0.32 2.02 10.84
C ILE A 76 -0.68 1.06 11.46
N TRP A 77 -0.22 0.10 12.27
CA TRP A 77 -1.09 -0.83 12.96
C TRP A 77 -1.90 -0.18 14.08
N GLN A 78 -1.36 0.81 14.79
CA GLN A 78 -2.10 1.59 15.79
C GLN A 78 -3.25 2.37 15.14
N VAL A 79 -2.98 3.07 14.03
CA VAL A 79 -4.02 3.79 13.28
C VAL A 79 -5.03 2.81 12.66
N SER A 80 -4.57 1.69 12.11
CA SER A 80 -5.46 0.63 11.60
C SER A 80 -6.36 0.04 12.70
N TRP A 81 -5.87 -0.02 13.93
CA TRP A 81 -6.65 -0.50 15.08
C TRP A 81 -7.80 0.46 15.40
N GLU A 82 -7.59 1.77 15.29
CA GLU A 82 -8.68 2.75 15.42
C GLU A 82 -9.76 2.51 14.35
N MET A 83 -9.37 2.26 13.10
CA MET A 83 -10.33 1.90 12.04
C MET A 83 -11.11 0.62 12.37
N ILE A 84 -10.44 -0.41 12.89
CA ILE A 84 -11.08 -1.68 13.27
C ILE A 84 -12.07 -1.46 14.43
N LYS A 85 -11.75 -0.62 15.41
CA LYS A 85 -12.65 -0.29 16.53
C LYS A 85 -13.92 0.40 16.06
N ASP A 86 -13.83 1.25 15.04
CA ASP A 86 -14.98 1.98 14.50
C ASP A 86 -15.99 1.07 13.79
N LYS A 87 -15.51 0.03 13.07
CA LYS A 87 -16.38 -0.94 12.37
C LYS A 87 -15.89 -2.38 12.54
N PRO A 88 -16.00 -2.97 13.74
CA PRO A 88 -15.33 -4.24 14.06
C PRO A 88 -15.95 -5.47 13.38
N VAL A 89 -17.23 -5.43 13.03
CA VAL A 89 -17.96 -6.61 12.55
C VAL A 89 -17.78 -6.81 11.04
N LEU A 90 -18.25 -5.84 10.25
CA LEU A 90 -18.27 -5.91 8.78
C LEU A 90 -17.14 -5.09 8.13
N GLY A 91 -16.35 -4.36 8.92
CA GLY A 91 -15.30 -3.48 8.40
C GLY A 91 -15.85 -2.26 7.67
N HIS A 92 -14.96 -1.57 6.95
CA HIS A 92 -15.27 -0.35 6.19
C HIS A 92 -15.62 -0.60 4.72
N GLY A 93 -15.52 -1.84 4.24
CA GLY A 93 -15.70 -2.21 2.84
C GLY A 93 -14.39 -2.35 2.07
N TYR A 94 -14.47 -2.96 0.89
CA TYR A 94 -13.32 -3.17 0.01
C TYR A 94 -12.70 -1.83 -0.44
N GLY A 95 -11.37 -1.71 -0.35
CA GLY A 95 -10.65 -0.51 -0.73
C GLY A 95 -10.66 0.61 0.32
N ALA A 96 -11.41 0.46 1.40
CA ALA A 96 -11.54 1.50 2.43
C ALA A 96 -10.21 1.85 3.12
N PHE A 97 -9.26 0.91 3.20
CA PHE A 97 -7.94 1.24 3.73
C PHE A 97 -7.28 2.36 2.91
N GLN A 98 -7.35 2.29 1.58
CA GLN A 98 -6.73 3.27 0.69
C GLN A 98 -7.50 4.60 0.63
N ALA A 99 -8.82 4.58 0.88
CA ALA A 99 -9.66 5.78 0.91
C ALA A 99 -9.64 6.51 2.26
N GLU A 100 -9.52 5.79 3.38
CA GLU A 100 -9.78 6.37 4.70
C GLU A 100 -8.59 6.36 5.67
N TYR A 101 -7.59 5.49 5.48
CA TYR A 101 -6.50 5.36 6.46
C TYR A 101 -5.82 6.71 6.78
N MET A 102 -5.59 7.53 5.77
CA MET A 102 -4.93 8.82 5.96
C MET A 102 -5.80 9.81 6.76
N ASN A 103 -7.13 9.71 6.69
CA ASN A 103 -8.03 10.49 7.56
C ASN A 103 -7.87 10.09 9.02
N TYR A 104 -7.77 8.79 9.30
CA TYR A 104 -7.51 8.28 10.65
C TYR A 104 -6.12 8.66 11.15
N GLN A 105 -5.10 8.67 10.28
CA GLN A 105 -3.77 9.14 10.63
C GLN A 105 -3.77 10.64 10.96
N ALA A 106 -4.52 11.46 10.22
CA ALA A 106 -4.70 12.87 10.53
C ALA A 106 -5.34 13.07 11.92
N GLU A 107 -6.41 12.34 12.22
CA GLU A 107 -7.07 12.44 13.53
C GLU A 107 -6.16 11.92 14.67
N TYR A 108 -5.32 10.91 14.42
CA TYR A 108 -4.31 10.44 15.37
C TYR A 108 -3.33 11.55 15.76
N PHE A 109 -2.75 12.26 14.78
CA PHE A 109 -1.77 13.32 15.05
C PHE A 109 -2.40 14.60 15.58
N LYS A 110 -3.64 14.90 15.18
CA LYS A 110 -4.41 16.00 15.76
C LYS A 110 -4.64 15.80 17.26
N ASN A 111 -4.91 14.56 17.70
CA ASN A 111 -5.11 14.23 19.11
C ASN A 111 -3.80 13.99 19.88
N LYS A 112 -2.68 13.76 19.18
CA LYS A 112 -1.35 13.50 19.74
C LYS A 112 -0.27 14.29 18.99
N PRO A 113 -0.25 15.63 19.11
CA PRO A 113 0.68 16.47 18.36
C PRO A 113 2.15 16.17 18.66
N ASP A 114 2.47 15.80 19.90
CA ASP A 114 3.84 15.48 20.34
C ASP A 114 4.20 13.98 20.18
N SER A 115 3.56 13.27 19.25
CA SER A 115 3.81 11.85 19.07
C SER A 115 5.23 11.57 18.55
N GLU A 116 5.92 10.60 19.15
CA GLU A 116 7.24 10.14 18.68
C GLU A 116 7.24 9.62 17.23
N PHE A 117 6.06 9.32 16.67
CA PHE A 117 5.89 8.85 15.30
C PHE A 117 5.81 9.97 14.26
N GLU A 118 5.86 11.26 14.65
CA GLU A 118 5.71 12.39 13.73
C GLU A 118 6.66 12.30 12.51
N LEU A 119 7.93 11.98 12.77
CA LEU A 119 8.96 11.83 11.73
C LEU A 119 8.83 10.53 10.94
N LEU A 120 8.06 9.56 11.42
CA LEU A 120 7.87 8.25 10.79
C LEU A 120 6.64 8.22 9.87
N ALA A 121 5.69 9.13 10.07
CA ALA A 121 4.52 9.27 9.23
C ALA A 121 4.88 9.57 7.76
N ASP A 122 4.09 9.01 6.84
CA ASP A 122 4.12 9.28 5.41
C ASP A 122 2.79 8.83 4.79
N ASN A 123 2.66 8.94 3.46
CA ASN A 123 1.55 8.34 2.73
C ASN A 123 1.58 6.81 2.81
N VAL A 124 0.46 6.21 3.21
CA VAL A 124 0.33 4.76 3.41
C VAL A 124 -0.83 4.23 2.60
N LYS A 125 -0.56 3.22 1.76
CA LYS A 125 -1.55 2.57 0.89
C LYS A 125 -1.84 1.12 1.29
N HIS A 126 -1.08 0.58 2.25
CA HIS A 126 -1.25 -0.78 2.76
C HIS A 126 -0.70 -0.90 4.18
N PRO A 127 -1.33 -1.69 5.08
CA PRO A 127 -0.84 -1.86 6.46
C PRO A 127 0.40 -2.75 6.61
N PHE A 128 1.05 -3.13 5.51
CA PHE A 128 2.12 -4.15 5.49
C PHE A 128 1.78 -5.45 6.26
N ASN A 129 0.50 -5.81 6.31
CA ASN A 129 -0.02 -7.03 6.89
C ASN A 129 -1.39 -7.32 6.26
N GLU A 130 -1.52 -8.44 5.54
CA GLU A 130 -2.75 -8.82 4.84
C GLU A 130 -3.94 -9.01 5.79
N PHE A 131 -3.70 -9.52 6.99
CA PHE A 131 -4.75 -9.75 7.99
C PHE A 131 -5.24 -8.46 8.63
N VAL A 132 -4.34 -7.49 8.87
CA VAL A 132 -4.75 -6.16 9.33
C VAL A 132 -5.58 -5.47 8.27
N LYS A 133 -5.18 -5.56 6.98
CA LYS A 133 -5.98 -5.02 5.88
C LYS A 133 -7.37 -5.67 5.83
N LEU A 134 -7.42 -7.00 5.90
CA LEU A 134 -8.67 -7.76 5.90
C LEU A 134 -9.58 -7.36 7.08
N ALA A 135 -9.01 -7.14 8.27
CA ALA A 135 -9.73 -6.69 9.44
C ALA A 135 -10.31 -5.27 9.28
N VAL A 136 -9.55 -4.35 8.66
CA VAL A 136 -10.04 -2.99 8.37
C VAL A 136 -11.18 -3.02 7.34
N GLU A 137 -11.01 -3.77 6.25
CA GLU A 137 -11.96 -3.77 5.14
C GLU A 137 -13.20 -4.62 5.41
N PHE A 138 -13.08 -5.74 6.13
CA PHE A 138 -14.16 -6.72 6.31
C PHE A 138 -14.43 -7.12 7.76
N GLY A 139 -13.73 -6.51 8.72
CA GLY A 139 -13.92 -6.78 10.15
C GLY A 139 -13.58 -8.21 10.55
N ILE A 140 -14.11 -8.62 11.70
CA ILE A 140 -13.95 -9.97 12.21
C ILE A 140 -14.63 -11.02 11.31
N THR A 141 -15.68 -10.64 10.59
CA THR A 141 -16.37 -11.57 9.68
C THR A 141 -15.45 -12.02 8.54
N GLY A 142 -14.76 -11.09 7.88
CA GLY A 142 -13.76 -11.41 6.87
C GLY A 142 -12.61 -12.26 7.41
N LEU A 143 -12.09 -11.90 8.59
CA LEU A 143 -11.04 -12.66 9.26
C LEU A 143 -11.44 -14.11 9.53
N VAL A 144 -12.65 -14.35 10.06
CA VAL A 144 -13.15 -15.69 10.37
C VAL A 144 -13.30 -16.51 9.10
N VAL A 145 -13.89 -15.95 8.03
CA VAL A 145 -14.05 -16.66 6.76
C VAL A 145 -12.69 -17.08 6.20
N VAL A 146 -11.72 -16.17 6.15
CA VAL A 146 -10.38 -16.48 5.64
C VAL A 146 -9.66 -17.49 6.54
N LEU A 147 -9.79 -17.37 7.86
CA LEU A 147 -9.21 -18.31 8.81
C LEU A 147 -9.77 -19.73 8.60
N LEU A 148 -11.08 -19.87 8.43
CA LEU A 148 -11.72 -21.16 8.17
C LEU A 148 -11.21 -21.79 6.86
N VAL A 149 -11.06 -20.99 5.79
CA VAL A 149 -10.49 -21.46 4.52
C VAL A 149 -9.04 -21.93 4.71
N ILE A 150 -8.21 -21.13 5.40
CA ILE A 150 -6.82 -21.50 5.70
C ILE A 150 -6.77 -22.82 6.48
N LEU A 151 -7.53 -22.93 7.57
CA LEU A 151 -7.57 -24.14 8.40
C LEU A 151 -8.04 -25.36 7.61
N PHE A 152 -9.05 -25.21 6.76
CA PHE A 152 -9.54 -26.29 5.89
C PHE A 152 -8.46 -26.76 4.91
N VAL A 153 -7.77 -25.83 4.24
CA VAL A 153 -6.68 -26.15 3.29
C VAL A 153 -5.53 -26.85 4.00
N LEU A 154 -5.09 -26.33 5.15
CA LEU A 154 -4.02 -26.93 5.94
C LEU A 154 -4.39 -28.34 6.40
N TRP A 155 -5.61 -28.53 6.91
CA TRP A 155 -6.10 -29.84 7.34
C TRP A 155 -6.13 -30.85 6.18
N LYS A 156 -6.60 -30.44 5.00
CA LYS A 156 -6.61 -31.30 3.81
C LYS A 156 -5.20 -31.67 3.36
N LEU A 157 -4.26 -30.72 3.35
CA LEU A 157 -2.86 -30.97 2.98
C LEU A 157 -2.17 -31.90 3.96
N MET A 158 -2.41 -31.74 5.27
CA MET A 158 -1.86 -32.64 6.30
C MET A 158 -2.37 -34.08 6.18
N LYS A 159 -3.61 -34.26 5.71
CA LYS A 159 -4.20 -35.59 5.47
C LYS A 159 -3.90 -36.16 4.08
N SER A 160 -3.33 -35.36 3.18
CA SER A 160 -3.04 -35.77 1.82
C SER A 160 -1.90 -36.80 1.80
N LYS A 161 -2.06 -37.83 0.97
CA LYS A 161 -1.00 -38.81 0.69
C LYS A 161 -0.14 -38.42 -0.51
N ASP A 162 -0.40 -37.27 -1.13
CA ASP A 162 0.38 -36.80 -2.27
C ASP A 162 1.81 -36.45 -1.83
N GLN A 163 2.81 -36.94 -2.57
CA GLN A 163 4.23 -36.76 -2.27
C GLN A 163 4.68 -35.29 -2.23
N ASN A 164 3.94 -34.39 -2.89
CA ASN A 164 4.21 -32.95 -2.94
C ASN A 164 3.53 -32.19 -1.80
N SER A 165 2.64 -32.81 -1.02
CA SER A 165 1.90 -32.13 0.06
C SER A 165 2.83 -31.45 1.09
N PRO A 166 3.95 -32.07 1.53
CA PRO A 166 4.90 -31.39 2.42
C PRO A 166 5.54 -30.13 1.81
N LEU A 167 5.82 -30.15 0.51
CA LEU A 167 6.35 -29.00 -0.20
C LEU A 167 5.32 -27.86 -0.24
N VAL A 168 4.07 -28.18 -0.63
CA VAL A 168 2.98 -27.19 -0.66
C VAL A 168 2.67 -26.63 0.72
N LEU A 169 2.62 -27.48 1.75
CA LEU A 169 2.37 -27.07 3.13
C LEU A 169 3.47 -26.12 3.62
N SER A 170 4.74 -26.42 3.31
CA SER A 170 5.86 -25.53 3.63
C SER A 170 5.78 -24.18 2.92
N GLY A 171 5.38 -24.17 1.64
CA GLY A 171 5.19 -22.94 0.86
C GLY A 171 4.03 -22.09 1.36
N LEU A 172 2.90 -22.71 1.73
CA LEU A 172 1.75 -22.01 2.29
C LEU A 172 2.05 -21.41 3.67
N LEU A 173 2.71 -22.15 4.56
CA LEU A 173 3.09 -21.60 5.88
C LEU A 173 4.10 -20.45 5.74
N SER A 174 5.04 -20.57 4.78
CA SER A 174 5.95 -19.49 4.41
C SER A 174 5.20 -18.25 3.91
N PHE A 175 4.21 -18.44 3.02
CA PHE A 175 3.33 -17.37 2.54
C PHE A 175 2.56 -16.72 3.69
N LEU A 176 1.97 -17.49 4.62
CA LEU A 176 1.21 -16.95 5.76
C LEU A 176 2.10 -16.10 6.67
N VAL A 177 3.33 -16.56 6.97
CA VAL A 177 4.30 -15.75 7.72
C VAL A 177 4.66 -14.48 6.96
N PHE A 178 4.88 -14.56 5.65
CA PHE A 178 5.19 -13.39 4.83
C PHE A 178 4.03 -12.39 4.79
N ALA A 179 2.78 -12.87 4.72
CA ALA A 179 1.55 -12.08 4.71
C ALA A 179 1.33 -11.29 6.02
N CYS A 180 1.87 -11.74 7.16
CA CYS A 180 1.84 -10.98 8.41
C CYS A 180 2.71 -9.71 8.40
N PHE A 181 3.68 -9.61 7.49
CA PHE A 181 4.68 -8.54 7.49
C PHE A 181 4.87 -7.87 6.11
N SER A 182 4.02 -8.21 5.15
CA SER A 182 4.07 -7.77 3.76
C SER A 182 2.66 -7.78 3.13
N TYR A 183 2.60 -7.57 1.82
CA TYR A 183 1.39 -7.46 1.02
C TYR A 183 1.41 -8.35 -0.24
N PRO A 184 1.74 -9.66 -0.11
CA PRO A 184 1.90 -10.55 -1.26
C PRO A 184 0.66 -10.68 -2.14
N LEU A 185 -0.56 -10.49 -1.61
CA LEU A 185 -1.81 -10.61 -2.35
C LEU A 185 -2.07 -9.42 -3.29
N GLN A 186 -1.26 -8.35 -3.25
CA GLN A 186 -1.30 -7.32 -4.28
C GLN A 186 -0.75 -7.79 -5.63
N TYR A 187 0.02 -8.89 -5.65
CA TYR A 187 0.70 -9.36 -6.85
C TYR A 187 -0.03 -10.55 -7.47
N ILE A 188 -0.41 -10.43 -8.75
CA ILE A 188 -1.10 -11.50 -9.50
C ILE A 188 -0.32 -12.81 -9.54
N ALA A 189 1.02 -12.76 -9.58
CA ALA A 189 1.86 -13.95 -9.57
C ALA A 189 1.67 -14.80 -8.30
N VAL A 190 1.38 -14.17 -7.16
CA VAL A 190 1.11 -14.87 -5.91
C VAL A 190 -0.24 -15.58 -5.97
N TRP A 191 -1.27 -14.94 -6.56
CA TRP A 191 -2.56 -15.60 -6.77
C TRP A 191 -2.45 -16.85 -7.65
N LEU A 192 -1.67 -16.78 -8.73
CA LEU A 192 -1.40 -17.93 -9.59
C LEU A 192 -0.65 -19.04 -8.84
N LEU A 193 0.32 -18.67 -7.99
CA LEU A 193 1.05 -19.63 -7.15
C LEU A 193 0.13 -20.29 -6.13
N LEU A 194 -0.76 -19.54 -5.47
CA LEU A 194 -1.73 -20.09 -4.53
C LEU A 194 -2.73 -21.02 -5.24
N ALA A 195 -3.21 -20.65 -6.43
CA ALA A 195 -4.05 -21.53 -7.25
C ALA A 195 -3.32 -22.82 -7.63
N PHE A 196 -2.04 -22.73 -8.00
CA PHE A 196 -1.19 -23.90 -8.25
C PHE A 196 -1.03 -24.78 -7.00
N TYR A 197 -0.81 -24.20 -5.82
CA TYR A 197 -0.75 -24.93 -4.56
C TYR A 197 -2.05 -25.66 -4.24
N LEU A 198 -3.21 -25.03 -4.48
CA LEU A 198 -4.50 -25.65 -4.28
C LEU A 198 -4.78 -26.79 -5.26
N SER A 199 -4.11 -26.84 -6.42
CA SER A 199 -4.25 -27.93 -7.38
C SER A 199 -3.84 -29.31 -6.82
N VAL A 200 -2.95 -29.34 -5.82
CA VAL A 200 -2.54 -30.59 -5.14
C VAL A 200 -3.68 -31.21 -4.33
N LEU A 201 -4.70 -30.42 -3.98
CA LEU A 201 -5.91 -30.92 -3.33
C LEU A 201 -6.88 -31.58 -4.31
N LEU A 202 -6.68 -31.41 -5.62
CA LEU A 202 -7.54 -32.04 -6.62
C LEU A 202 -7.28 -33.54 -6.64
N PRO A 203 -8.34 -34.37 -6.66
CA PRO A 203 -8.16 -35.81 -6.74
C PRO A 203 -7.40 -36.17 -8.01
N SER A 204 -6.36 -37.01 -7.87
CA SER A 204 -5.55 -37.52 -8.98
C SER A 204 -6.30 -38.45 -9.93
N LYS A 205 -7.56 -38.78 -9.63
CA LYS A 205 -8.43 -39.52 -10.54
C LYS A 205 -8.65 -38.67 -11.78
N LYS A 206 -8.43 -39.27 -12.96
CA LYS A 206 -8.83 -38.67 -14.23
C LYS A 206 -10.32 -38.33 -14.14
N ILE A 207 -10.64 -37.05 -13.99
CA ILE A 207 -12.00 -36.57 -14.06
C ILE A 207 -12.43 -36.77 -15.52
N ARG A 208 -13.18 -37.85 -15.79
CA ARG A 208 -13.80 -38.07 -17.09
C ARG A 208 -15.03 -37.20 -17.13
N PHE A 209 -14.91 -36.08 -17.83
CA PHE A 209 -16.08 -35.28 -18.19
C PHE A 209 -16.81 -36.02 -19.31
N GLU A 210 -17.90 -36.69 -18.99
CA GLU A 210 -18.83 -37.15 -20.03
C GLU A 210 -19.34 -35.92 -20.78
N ASN A 211 -19.36 -35.98 -22.12
CA ASN A 211 -19.86 -34.90 -22.97
C ASN A 211 -21.39 -34.87 -22.96
N THR A 212 -21.97 -34.77 -21.77
CA THR A 212 -23.39 -34.49 -21.62
C THR A 212 -23.66 -33.06 -22.12
N PRO A 213 -24.87 -32.78 -22.65
CA PRO A 213 -25.24 -31.43 -23.07
C PRO A 213 -24.98 -30.38 -21.99
N PHE A 214 -25.21 -30.72 -20.71
CA PHE A 214 -24.93 -29.84 -19.57
C PHE A 214 -23.45 -29.48 -19.43
N VAL A 215 -22.55 -30.47 -19.51
CA VAL A 215 -21.09 -30.24 -19.41
C VAL A 215 -20.57 -29.42 -20.59
N LEU A 216 -21.11 -29.63 -21.79
CA LEU A 216 -20.76 -28.84 -22.97
C LEU A 216 -21.20 -27.37 -22.81
N ILE A 217 -22.43 -27.14 -22.33
CA ILE A 217 -22.92 -25.78 -22.03
C ILE A 217 -22.02 -25.11 -20.98
N ALA A 218 -21.70 -25.79 -19.87
CA ALA A 218 -20.85 -25.24 -18.83
C ALA A 218 -19.44 -24.89 -19.36
N LYS A 219 -18.82 -25.76 -20.16
CA LYS A 219 -17.53 -25.49 -20.81
C LYS A 219 -17.61 -24.27 -21.75
N SER A 220 -18.65 -24.19 -22.59
CA SER A 220 -18.84 -23.06 -23.49
C SER A 220 -19.04 -21.75 -22.71
N LEU A 221 -19.83 -21.76 -21.63
CA LEU A 221 -20.01 -20.58 -20.78
C LEU A 221 -18.70 -20.13 -20.14
N ILE A 222 -17.87 -21.06 -19.65
CA ILE A 222 -16.54 -20.74 -19.11
C ILE A 222 -15.65 -20.13 -20.19
N ILE A 223 -15.63 -20.70 -21.40
CA ILE A 223 -14.84 -20.16 -22.52
C ILE A 223 -15.32 -18.75 -22.87
N ILE A 224 -16.64 -18.53 -22.98
CA ILE A 224 -17.23 -17.22 -23.25
C ILE A 224 -16.84 -16.23 -22.15
N ALA A 225 -16.94 -16.61 -20.87
CA ALA A 225 -16.55 -15.77 -19.75
C ALA A 225 -15.06 -15.42 -19.76
N CYS A 226 -14.19 -16.37 -20.11
CA CYS A 226 -12.75 -16.14 -20.26
C CYS A 226 -12.46 -15.18 -21.42
N VAL A 227 -13.08 -15.38 -22.60
CA VAL A 227 -12.91 -14.51 -23.77
C VAL A 227 -13.42 -13.11 -23.49
N PHE A 228 -14.58 -12.99 -22.84
CA PHE A 228 -15.15 -11.71 -22.42
C PHE A 228 -14.24 -11.00 -21.42
N SER A 229 -13.74 -11.70 -20.40
CA SER A 229 -12.81 -11.13 -19.42
C SER A 229 -11.51 -10.67 -20.08
N LEU A 230 -10.96 -11.48 -21.00
CA LEU A 230 -9.76 -11.12 -21.76
C LEU A 230 -9.99 -9.88 -22.63
N TYR A 231 -11.14 -9.79 -23.31
CA TYR A 231 -11.53 -8.61 -24.08
C TYR A 231 -11.59 -7.34 -23.22
N ASN A 232 -12.21 -7.43 -22.04
CA ASN A 232 -12.26 -6.30 -21.08
C ASN A 232 -10.86 -5.90 -20.60
N ILE A 233 -10.00 -6.86 -20.25
CA ILE A 233 -8.62 -6.59 -19.83
C ILE A 233 -7.85 -5.88 -20.96
N ILE A 234 -7.94 -6.38 -22.20
CA ILE A 234 -7.27 -5.77 -23.35
C ILE A 234 -7.78 -4.33 -23.57
N ASN A 235 -9.08 -4.10 -23.46
CA ASN A 235 -9.65 -2.77 -23.60
C ASN A 235 -9.18 -1.83 -22.48
N HIS A 236 -9.16 -2.28 -21.23
CA HIS A 236 -8.62 -1.51 -20.11
C HIS A 236 -7.14 -1.15 -20.32
N ILE A 237 -6.32 -2.11 -20.74
CA ILE A 237 -4.90 -1.86 -21.07
C ILE A 237 -4.77 -0.81 -22.18
N LYS A 238 -5.60 -0.87 -23.23
CA LYS A 238 -5.58 0.15 -24.30
C LYS A 238 -5.91 1.54 -23.77
N LEU A 239 -6.90 1.65 -22.87
CA LEU A 239 -7.25 2.92 -22.25
C LEU A 239 -6.11 3.46 -21.38
N GLU A 240 -5.45 2.61 -20.59
CA GLU A 240 -4.30 3.01 -19.77
C GLU A 240 -3.09 3.41 -20.62
N ILE A 241 -2.82 2.72 -21.72
CA ILE A 241 -1.77 3.10 -22.67
C ILE A 241 -2.08 4.47 -23.28
N ARG A 242 -3.33 4.71 -23.71
CA ARG A 242 -3.74 6.03 -24.23
C ARG A 242 -3.62 7.12 -23.17
N TRP A 243 -4.03 6.82 -21.94
CA TRP A 243 -3.86 7.73 -20.81
C TRP A 243 -2.38 8.10 -20.61
N LYS A 244 -1.47 7.11 -20.57
CA LYS A 244 -0.03 7.34 -20.49
C LYS A 244 0.46 8.27 -21.61
N THR A 245 0.02 8.05 -22.84
CA THR A 245 0.40 8.89 -23.98
C THR A 245 -0.05 10.35 -23.81
N ILE A 246 -1.30 10.58 -23.40
CA ILE A 246 -1.78 11.95 -23.22
C ILE A 246 -1.15 12.63 -22.00
N ALA A 247 -0.89 11.89 -20.91
CA ALA A 247 -0.20 12.41 -19.73
C ALA A 247 1.23 12.84 -20.07
N LEU A 248 1.96 12.05 -20.85
CA LEU A 248 3.29 12.43 -21.34
C LEU A 248 3.27 13.65 -22.25
N ASN A 249 2.22 13.85 -23.05
CA ASN A 249 2.07 15.06 -23.87
C ASN A 249 1.70 16.29 -23.03
N SER A 250 0.89 16.10 -21.98
CA SER A 250 0.59 17.11 -20.96
C SER A 250 1.85 17.64 -20.32
N LEU A 251 2.72 16.73 -19.84
CA LEU A 251 4.03 17.07 -19.24
C LEU A 251 4.97 17.84 -20.19
N LYS A 252 4.74 17.77 -21.50
CA LYS A 252 5.47 18.57 -22.52
C LYS A 252 4.86 19.96 -22.73
N GLY A 253 3.96 20.41 -21.85
CA GLY A 253 3.30 21.71 -21.91
C GLY A 253 2.05 21.76 -22.80
N ASN A 254 1.51 20.61 -23.24
CA ASN A 254 0.31 20.57 -24.08
C ASN A 254 -0.98 20.29 -23.28
N THR A 255 -1.02 20.61 -21.99
CA THR A 255 -2.13 20.25 -21.08
C THR A 255 -3.51 20.65 -21.60
N GLU A 256 -3.72 21.92 -21.97
CA GLU A 256 -5.02 22.40 -22.49
C GLU A 256 -5.50 21.60 -23.72
N LYS A 257 -4.57 21.22 -24.62
CA LYS A 257 -4.91 20.41 -25.81
C LYS A 257 -5.29 18.98 -25.45
N MET A 258 -4.77 18.45 -24.34
CA MET A 258 -5.03 17.08 -23.91
C MET A 258 -6.31 16.94 -23.07
N LEU A 259 -6.84 18.01 -22.47
CA LEU A 259 -8.03 17.96 -21.61
C LEU A 259 -9.27 17.30 -22.28
N PRO A 260 -9.59 17.53 -23.58
CA PRO A 260 -10.69 16.82 -24.22
C PRO A 260 -10.48 15.31 -24.31
N GLU A 261 -9.22 14.86 -24.39
CA GLU A 261 -8.89 13.43 -24.41
C GLU A 261 -9.01 12.81 -23.02
N TYR A 262 -8.64 13.56 -21.97
CA TYR A 262 -8.93 13.16 -20.60
C TYR A 262 -10.43 13.00 -20.36
N GLU A 263 -11.26 13.95 -20.82
CA GLU A 263 -12.72 13.85 -20.66
C GLU A 263 -13.31 12.61 -21.32
N LYS A 264 -12.83 12.26 -22.53
CA LYS A 264 -13.23 11.03 -23.24
C LYS A 264 -12.85 9.80 -22.43
N LEU A 265 -11.65 9.76 -21.86
CA LEU A 265 -11.17 8.64 -21.06
C LEU A 265 -11.93 8.50 -19.74
N TYR A 266 -12.22 9.62 -19.08
CA TYR A 266 -13.07 9.70 -17.89
C TYR A 266 -14.42 9.04 -18.16
N SER A 267 -15.09 9.46 -19.24
CA SER A 267 -16.41 8.95 -19.64
C SER A 267 -16.42 7.49 -20.12
N ALA A 268 -15.29 6.99 -20.63
CA ALA A 268 -15.21 5.64 -21.22
C ALA A 268 -15.18 4.53 -20.17
N SER A 269 -14.51 4.74 -19.03
CA SER A 269 -14.49 3.86 -17.84
C SER A 269 -13.39 4.22 -16.84
N LEU A 270 -12.46 5.12 -17.18
CA LEU A 270 -11.30 5.41 -16.32
C LEU A 270 -11.66 6.24 -15.08
N ASN A 271 -12.90 6.72 -14.96
CA ASN A 271 -13.39 7.32 -13.71
C ASN A 271 -13.37 6.36 -12.51
N ARG A 272 -13.30 5.04 -12.72
CA ARG A 272 -13.11 4.05 -11.65
C ARG A 272 -11.65 3.80 -11.25
N ASN A 273 -10.71 4.49 -11.90
CA ASN A 273 -9.29 4.38 -11.58
C ASN A 273 -8.87 5.64 -10.79
N PRO A 274 -8.60 5.52 -9.48
CA PRO A 274 -8.25 6.68 -8.66
C PRO A 274 -6.97 7.38 -9.13
N PHE A 275 -6.00 6.65 -9.68
CA PHE A 275 -4.77 7.26 -10.19
C PHE A 275 -5.02 8.10 -11.44
N PHE A 276 -5.97 7.68 -12.29
CA PHE A 276 -6.44 8.47 -13.41
C PHE A 276 -7.16 9.73 -12.94
N LEU A 277 -8.08 9.60 -11.98
CA LEU A 277 -8.79 10.74 -11.41
C LEU A 277 -7.82 11.76 -10.80
N TYR A 278 -6.84 11.31 -10.00
CA TYR A 278 -5.82 12.18 -9.43
C TYR A 278 -5.04 12.94 -10.51
N ASN A 279 -4.55 12.23 -11.52
CA ASN A 279 -3.82 12.87 -12.61
C ASN A 279 -4.71 13.84 -13.41
N TYR A 280 -5.94 13.45 -13.72
CA TYR A 280 -6.86 14.31 -14.44
C TYR A 280 -7.19 15.59 -13.65
N GLY A 281 -7.45 15.46 -12.35
CA GLY A 281 -7.59 16.58 -11.42
C GLY A 281 -6.37 17.49 -11.42
N ALA A 282 -5.16 16.93 -11.40
CA ALA A 282 -3.91 17.70 -11.48
C ALA A 282 -3.76 18.46 -12.80
N GLU A 283 -4.07 17.84 -13.95
CA GLU A 283 -4.03 18.51 -15.24
C GLU A 283 -5.07 19.64 -15.34
N LEU A 284 -6.25 19.46 -14.74
CA LEU A 284 -7.27 20.50 -14.65
C LEU A 284 -6.78 21.68 -13.78
N ASN A 285 -6.10 21.41 -12.66
CA ASN A 285 -5.49 22.44 -11.82
C ASN A 285 -4.42 23.24 -12.60
N VAL A 286 -3.52 22.56 -13.32
CA VAL A 286 -2.50 23.20 -14.19
C VAL A 286 -3.15 24.08 -15.26
N ALA A 287 -4.29 23.67 -15.80
CA ALA A 287 -5.08 24.44 -16.75
C ALA A 287 -6.00 25.49 -16.08
N ASN A 288 -5.86 25.77 -14.79
CA ASN A 288 -6.72 26.70 -14.03
C ASN A 288 -8.22 26.38 -14.09
N ARG A 289 -8.61 25.11 -14.30
CA ARG A 289 -10.00 24.63 -14.24
C ARG A 289 -10.32 24.11 -12.83
N PHE A 290 -10.23 24.99 -11.84
CA PHE A 290 -10.24 24.64 -10.42
C PHE A 290 -11.53 23.95 -9.98
N ASP A 291 -12.71 24.43 -10.39
CA ASP A 291 -14.00 23.80 -10.03
C ASP A 291 -14.06 22.33 -10.46
N LYS A 292 -13.76 22.07 -11.74
CA LYS A 292 -13.77 20.71 -12.27
C LYS A 292 -12.66 19.85 -11.66
N SER A 293 -11.51 20.45 -11.33
CA SER A 293 -10.45 19.75 -10.60
C SER A 293 -10.94 19.29 -9.22
N ILE A 294 -11.63 20.16 -8.48
CA ILE A 294 -12.22 19.83 -7.18
C ILE A 294 -13.23 18.68 -7.31
N ASP A 295 -14.12 18.73 -8.30
CA ASP A 295 -15.12 17.68 -8.51
C ASP A 295 -14.46 16.32 -8.76
N VAL A 296 -13.49 16.26 -9.68
CA VAL A 296 -12.76 15.03 -10.04
C VAL A 296 -11.92 14.50 -8.87
N LEU A 297 -11.27 15.39 -8.11
CA LEU A 297 -10.46 15.01 -6.96
C LEU A 297 -11.33 14.57 -5.77
N THR A 298 -12.53 15.12 -5.63
CA THR A 298 -13.50 14.68 -4.61
C THR A 298 -14.01 13.27 -4.93
N GLU A 299 -14.24 12.94 -6.20
CA GLU A 299 -14.52 11.56 -6.63
C GLU A 299 -13.30 10.64 -6.38
N CYS A 300 -12.09 11.14 -6.63
CA CYS A 300 -10.84 10.41 -6.36
C CYS A 300 -10.71 10.06 -4.87
N GLN A 301 -10.98 11.03 -4.00
CA GLN A 301 -10.89 10.90 -2.54
C GLN A 301 -11.69 9.72 -1.98
N GLN A 302 -12.84 9.38 -2.60
CA GLN A 302 -13.69 8.27 -2.15
C GLN A 302 -13.04 6.88 -2.37
N GLN A 303 -12.04 6.78 -3.26
CA GLN A 303 -11.36 5.53 -3.61
C GLN A 303 -9.88 5.54 -3.17
N PHE A 304 -9.29 6.73 -3.08
CA PHE A 304 -7.89 6.95 -2.76
C PHE A 304 -7.75 8.33 -2.14
N ASN A 305 -7.24 8.39 -0.92
CA ASN A 305 -7.00 9.66 -0.25
C ASN A 305 -5.62 9.64 0.40
N ASP A 306 -4.84 10.66 0.12
CA ASP A 306 -3.54 10.84 0.72
C ASP A 306 -3.16 12.31 0.83
N TYR A 307 -2.02 12.57 1.44
CA TYR A 307 -1.49 13.92 1.63
C TYR A 307 -1.42 14.70 0.32
N ASP A 308 -0.99 14.06 -0.78
CA ASP A 308 -0.76 14.77 -2.05
C ASP A 308 -2.09 15.17 -2.70
N LEU A 309 -3.10 14.31 -2.60
CA LEU A 309 -4.47 14.64 -3.02
C LEU A 309 -5.04 15.80 -2.22
N GLN A 310 -4.89 15.78 -0.89
CA GLN A 310 -5.38 16.87 -0.03
C GLN A 310 -4.64 18.18 -0.30
N MET A 311 -3.32 18.13 -0.54
CA MET A 311 -2.55 19.31 -0.93
C MET A 311 -3.05 19.93 -2.24
N LEU A 312 -3.41 19.09 -3.22
CA LEU A 312 -3.93 19.56 -4.50
C LEU A 312 -5.36 20.10 -4.39
N LEU A 313 -6.23 19.47 -3.59
CA LEU A 313 -7.55 20.02 -3.27
C LEU A 313 -7.43 21.38 -2.57
N ALA A 314 -6.53 21.50 -1.60
CA ALA A 314 -6.30 22.75 -0.88
C ALA A 314 -5.78 23.87 -1.81
N ASP A 315 -4.88 23.55 -2.74
CA ASP A 315 -4.39 24.50 -3.74
C ASP A 315 -5.51 24.96 -4.69
N ASN A 316 -6.38 24.05 -5.14
CA ASN A 316 -7.56 24.43 -5.93
C ASN A 316 -8.49 25.40 -5.17
N TYR A 317 -8.78 25.11 -3.89
CA TYR A 317 -9.60 26.01 -3.06
C TYR A 317 -8.95 27.38 -2.89
N ASP A 318 -7.64 27.42 -2.64
CA ASP A 318 -6.87 28.65 -2.49
C ASP A 318 -6.91 29.49 -3.78
N LYS A 319 -6.63 28.87 -4.93
CA LYS A 319 -6.66 29.54 -6.24
C LYS A 319 -8.05 30.03 -6.65
N LYS A 320 -9.11 29.41 -6.13
CA LYS A 320 -10.49 29.85 -6.32
C LYS A 320 -10.89 31.00 -5.38
N GLY A 321 -10.07 31.30 -4.36
CA GLY A 321 -10.38 32.29 -3.33
C GLY A 321 -11.25 31.76 -2.18
N GLU A 322 -11.43 30.44 -2.08
CA GLU A 322 -12.13 29.79 -0.97
C GLU A 322 -11.16 29.53 0.21
N ALA A 323 -10.63 30.62 0.79
CA ALA A 323 -9.55 30.58 1.76
C ALA A 323 -9.84 29.70 2.99
N ASP A 324 -11.08 29.72 3.53
CA ASP A 324 -11.44 28.91 4.69
C ASP A 324 -11.33 27.40 4.41
N LYS A 325 -11.78 26.96 3.22
CA LYS A 325 -11.66 25.56 2.81
C LYS A 325 -10.21 25.18 2.54
N ALA A 326 -9.45 26.08 1.92
CA ALA A 326 -8.02 25.86 1.69
C ALA A 326 -7.28 25.66 3.02
N ILE A 327 -7.52 26.52 4.02
CA ILE A 327 -6.92 26.43 5.35
C ILE A 327 -7.26 25.10 6.02
N GLN A 328 -8.54 24.73 6.06
CA GLN A 328 -8.97 23.46 6.66
C GLN A 328 -8.32 22.26 5.98
N THR A 329 -8.24 22.29 4.64
CA THR A 329 -7.67 21.18 3.85
C THR A 329 -6.14 21.10 4.02
N TYR A 330 -5.43 22.23 4.06
CA TYR A 330 -4.00 22.26 4.36
C TYR A 330 -3.69 21.80 5.78
N GLN A 331 -4.51 22.15 6.77
CA GLN A 331 -4.37 21.64 8.15
C GLN A 331 -4.62 20.14 8.20
N HIS A 332 -5.62 19.64 7.47
CA HIS A 332 -5.87 18.20 7.33
C HIS A 332 -4.67 17.48 6.72
N ALA A 333 -4.12 18.00 5.61
CA ALA A 333 -2.90 17.48 5.00
C ALA A 333 -1.69 17.54 5.95
N SER A 334 -1.54 18.63 6.71
CA SER A 334 -0.50 18.75 7.74
C SER A 334 -0.62 17.62 8.76
N ASN A 335 -1.83 17.34 9.25
CA ASN A 335 -2.06 16.26 10.21
C ASN A 335 -1.88 14.86 9.59
N MET A 336 -2.19 14.68 8.29
CA MET A 336 -1.95 13.42 7.59
C MET A 336 -0.47 13.03 7.61
N VAL A 337 0.43 13.98 7.36
CA VAL A 337 1.89 13.74 7.36
C VAL A 337 2.60 14.91 8.05
N PRO A 338 2.63 14.92 9.39
CA PRO A 338 3.05 16.08 10.17
C PRO A 338 4.49 16.48 9.93
N CYS A 339 5.38 15.59 9.50
CA CYS A 339 6.76 15.98 9.19
C CYS A 339 6.94 16.83 7.90
N ARG A 340 5.88 17.10 7.12
CA ARG A 340 5.96 17.89 5.89
C ARG A 340 5.83 19.39 6.18
N PHE A 341 6.68 20.19 5.53
CA PHE A 341 6.73 21.65 5.70
C PHE A 341 5.78 22.41 4.76
N LEU A 342 5.45 21.82 3.61
CA LEU A 342 4.69 22.50 2.56
C LEU A 342 3.27 22.93 2.98
N PRO A 343 2.48 22.16 3.77
CA PRO A 343 1.16 22.60 4.22
C PRO A 343 1.26 23.83 5.12
N LEU A 344 2.19 23.82 6.08
CA LEU A 344 2.45 24.98 6.95
C LEU A 344 2.88 26.20 6.15
N TYR A 345 3.76 26.02 5.15
CA TYR A 345 4.17 27.12 4.28
C TYR A 345 3.00 27.71 3.49
N LYS A 346 2.07 26.88 2.99
CA LYS A 346 0.86 27.36 2.32
C LYS A 346 -0.07 28.10 3.29
N LEU A 347 -0.27 27.58 4.50
CA LEU A 347 -1.04 28.26 5.55
C LEU A 347 -0.43 29.63 5.92
N PHE A 348 0.90 29.67 6.11
CA PHE A 348 1.66 30.89 6.35
C PHE A 348 1.39 31.93 5.25
N ASN A 349 1.47 31.52 3.98
CA ASN A 349 1.22 32.40 2.84
C ASN A 349 -0.20 32.94 2.79
N ILE A 350 -1.21 32.10 3.05
CA ILE A 350 -2.61 32.52 3.09
C ILE A 350 -2.81 33.58 4.17
N TYR A 351 -2.35 33.33 5.40
CA TYR A 351 -2.50 34.30 6.49
C TYR A 351 -1.70 35.58 6.27
N ARG A 352 -0.50 35.48 5.70
CA ARG A 352 0.33 36.64 5.35
C ARG A 352 -0.37 37.52 4.32
N LEU A 353 -0.89 36.94 3.24
CA LEU A 353 -1.59 37.69 2.19
C LEU A 353 -2.93 38.28 2.66
N ALA A 354 -3.59 37.62 3.61
CA ALA A 354 -4.81 38.14 4.24
C ALA A 354 -4.56 39.25 5.28
N GLY A 355 -3.30 39.57 5.60
CA GLY A 355 -2.95 40.55 6.64
C GLY A 355 -3.20 40.06 8.06
N ALA A 356 -3.39 38.75 8.27
CA ALA A 356 -3.63 38.15 9.58
C ALA A 356 -2.30 37.91 10.32
N GLU A 357 -1.60 39.00 10.66
CA GLU A 357 -0.22 38.98 11.17
C GLU A 357 0.00 38.04 12.36
N THR A 358 -0.92 38.02 13.33
CA THR A 358 -0.81 37.15 14.51
C THR A 358 -0.73 35.68 14.12
N LYS A 359 -1.64 35.23 13.24
CA LYS A 359 -1.67 33.84 12.76
C LYS A 359 -0.50 33.53 11.83
N ALA A 360 -0.14 34.46 10.95
CA ALA A 360 1.02 34.28 10.07
C ALA A 360 2.30 34.09 10.89
N LYS A 361 2.49 34.87 11.95
CA LYS A 361 3.64 34.76 12.85
C LYS A 361 3.63 33.47 13.67
N GLU A 362 2.46 33.03 14.12
CA GLU A 362 2.29 31.73 14.80
C GLU A 362 2.74 30.56 13.91
N ILE A 363 2.25 30.48 12.67
CA ILE A 363 2.64 29.43 11.73
C ILE A 363 4.13 29.54 11.35
N ALA A 364 4.66 30.77 11.19
CA ALA A 364 6.08 30.96 10.93
C ALA A 364 6.94 30.40 12.08
N LEU A 365 6.57 30.64 13.34
CA LEU A 365 7.26 30.07 14.50
C LEU A 365 7.18 28.54 14.51
N GLU A 366 6.03 27.98 14.14
CA GLU A 366 5.87 26.53 13.97
C GLU A 366 6.86 25.99 12.92
N ILE A 367 6.93 26.62 11.73
CA ILE A 367 7.86 26.24 10.66
C ILE A 367 9.32 26.24 11.14
N VAL A 368 9.74 27.29 11.85
CA VAL A 368 11.13 27.44 12.31
C VAL A 368 11.50 26.43 13.40
N SER A 369 10.56 26.14 14.30
CA SER A 369 10.77 25.21 15.41
C SER A 369 10.67 23.73 14.99
N LYS A 370 10.07 23.45 13.84
CA LYS A 370 9.81 22.10 13.35
C LYS A 370 11.09 21.32 13.02
N LYS A 371 11.11 20.05 13.44
CA LYS A 371 12.23 19.14 13.19
C LYS A 371 12.25 18.67 11.74
N ILE A 372 13.44 18.71 11.13
CA ILE A 372 13.67 18.30 9.74
C ILE A 372 13.88 16.78 9.65
N LYS A 373 12.98 16.07 8.95
CA LYS A 373 13.14 14.64 8.63
C LYS A 373 14.18 14.40 7.53
N VAL A 374 14.07 15.15 6.43
CA VAL A 374 14.96 15.07 5.27
C VAL A 374 15.38 16.50 4.88
N PRO A 375 16.67 16.87 5.03
CA PRO A 375 17.14 18.16 4.57
C PRO A 375 16.97 18.32 3.06
N SER A 376 16.44 19.46 2.63
CA SER A 376 16.31 19.80 1.21
C SER A 376 16.36 21.31 1.03
N TYR A 377 16.70 21.77 -0.18
CA TYR A 377 16.66 23.19 -0.52
C TYR A 377 15.30 23.82 -0.23
N THR A 378 14.21 23.14 -0.58
CA THR A 378 12.84 23.62 -0.33
C THR A 378 12.58 23.82 1.17
N VAL A 379 12.99 22.87 2.02
CA VAL A 379 12.82 23.01 3.48
C VAL A 379 13.63 24.19 4.02
N SER A 380 14.89 24.34 3.57
CA SER A 380 15.73 25.47 3.96
C SER A 380 15.15 26.82 3.51
N SER A 381 14.59 26.88 2.29
CA SER A 381 13.97 28.09 1.74
C SER A 381 12.71 28.48 2.52
N ILE A 382 11.82 27.52 2.78
CA ILE A 382 10.59 27.73 3.57
C ILE A 382 10.93 28.29 4.95
N ARG A 383 11.95 27.69 5.59
CA ARG A 383 12.37 28.10 6.93
C ARG A 383 13.02 29.48 6.93
N ALA A 384 13.88 29.79 5.97
CA ALA A 384 14.50 31.11 5.86
C ALA A 384 13.47 32.22 5.67
N GLU A 385 12.45 32.01 4.81
CA GLU A 385 11.38 32.98 4.61
C GLU A 385 10.53 33.19 5.87
N ALA A 386 10.25 32.12 6.62
CA ALA A 386 9.57 32.20 7.92
C ALA A 386 10.42 32.95 8.97
N GLU A 387 11.72 32.70 9.04
CA GLU A 387 12.65 33.40 9.94
C GLU A 387 12.69 34.90 9.61
N GLU A 388 12.82 35.26 8.32
CA GLU A 388 12.85 36.64 7.85
C GLU A 388 11.56 37.41 8.17
N TYR A 389 10.41 36.73 8.09
CA TYR A 389 9.12 37.29 8.46
C TYR A 389 9.03 37.57 9.97
N ILE A 390 9.52 36.65 10.82
CA ILE A 390 9.50 36.81 12.28
C ILE A 390 10.41 37.97 12.73
N SER A 391 11.57 38.13 12.10
CA SER A 391 12.52 39.21 12.41
C SER A 391 12.11 40.59 11.91
N GLY A 392 11.02 40.70 11.14
CA GLY A 392 10.57 41.97 10.56
C GLY A 392 11.51 42.51 9.48
N THR A 393 12.35 41.65 8.91
CA THR A 393 13.28 42.01 7.82
C THR A 393 12.69 41.76 6.44
N ALA A 394 11.53 41.12 6.36
CA ALA A 394 10.78 40.92 5.12
C ALA A 394 10.38 42.28 4.54
N ARG A 395 11.01 42.65 3.42
CA ARG A 395 10.74 43.90 2.68
C ARG A 395 9.43 43.88 1.91
#